data_AF-A0A9E2S548-F1
#
_entry.id   AF-A0A9E2S548-F1
#
_cell.length_a   1.000
_cell.length_b   1.000
_cell.length_c   1.000
_cell.angle_alpha   90.00
_cell.angle_beta   90.00
_cell.angle_gamma   90.00
#
_symmetry.space_group_name_H-M   'P 1'
#
loop_
_entity.id
_entity.type
_entity.pdbx_description
1 polymer ?
#
loop_
_entity_poly.entity_id
_entity_poly.type
_entity_poly.pdbx_seq_one_letter_code
_entity_poly.pdbx_strand_id
1 'polypeptide(L)'
;MKLFLIIGGLFLIIFTGLVPLPRKIQEYKTQKEGEIVETVVIRVESCVNHKALLIFKYNDQRYDKWIDCNIDYKKGDILRLKHLEDSDIFLFEQEDVTRQFIASGFLIVFGLIFVVKGFKYKS
;
A
#
# COMPACT_ATOMS: atom_id res chain seq x y z
N MET A 1 17.25 28.17 7.32
CA MET A 1 16.70 27.04 8.13
C MET A 1 15.17 27.02 8.19
N LYS A 2 14.50 28.14 8.51
CA LYS A 2 13.03 28.25 8.51
C LYS A 2 12.34 27.66 7.28
N LEU A 3 12.73 28.12 6.09
CA LEU A 3 12.12 27.73 4.81
C LEU A 3 12.29 26.23 4.51
N PHE A 4 13.46 25.67 4.84
CA PHE A 4 13.75 24.24 4.71
C PHE A 4 12.83 23.38 5.61
N LEU A 5 12.61 23.79 6.86
CA LEU A 5 11.72 23.07 7.79
C LEU A 5 10.26 23.08 7.30
N ILE A 6 9.78 24.21 6.80
CA ILE A 6 8.41 24.34 6.31
C ILE A 6 8.21 23.50 5.03
N ILE A 7 9.09 23.66 4.04
CA ILE A 7 9.00 22.90 2.78
C ILE A 7 9.16 21.40 3.04
N GLY A 8 10.15 21.00 3.83
CA GLY A 8 10.37 19.59 4.16
C GLY A 8 9.19 18.98 4.92
N GLY A 9 8.59 19.73 5.85
CA GLY A 9 7.40 19.28 6.57
C GLY A 9 6.18 19.12 5.66
N LEU A 10 5.92 20.09 4.77
CA LEU A 10 4.86 19.98 3.76
C LEU A 10 5.09 18.81 2.80
N PHE A 11 6.34 18.59 2.38
CA PHE A 11 6.71 17.45 1.54
C PHE A 11 6.34 16.13 2.23
N LEU A 12 6.71 15.95 3.51
CA LEU A 12 6.33 14.75 4.26
C LEU A 12 4.81 14.58 4.32
N ILE A 13 4.06 15.63 4.67
CA ILE A 13 2.60 15.56 4.79
C ILE A 13 1.94 15.18 3.45
N ILE A 14 2.39 15.77 2.35
CA ILE A 14 1.78 15.54 1.03
C ILE A 14 2.11 14.14 0.51
N PHE A 15 3.40 13.77 0.49
CA PHE A 15 3.85 12.55 -0.17
C PHE A 15 3.68 11.29 0.69
N THR A 16 3.63 11.41 2.02
CA THR A 16 3.40 10.27 2.91
C THR A 16 1.96 10.19 3.43
N GLY A 17 1.25 11.32 3.44
CA GLY A 17 -0.14 11.46 3.85
C GLY A 17 -1.07 11.62 2.65
N LEU A 18 -1.34 12.85 2.21
CA LEU A 18 -2.42 13.17 1.27
C LEU A 18 -2.51 12.26 0.05
N VAL A 19 -1.38 12.00 -0.63
CA VAL A 19 -1.36 11.21 -1.86
C VAL A 19 -1.64 9.72 -1.60
N PRO A 20 -0.89 9.00 -0.74
CA PRO A 20 -1.09 7.57 -0.53
C PRO A 20 -2.19 7.20 0.49
N LEU A 21 -2.68 8.14 1.30
CA LEU A 21 -3.58 7.86 2.43
C LEU A 21 -4.89 7.18 2.01
N PRO A 22 -5.61 7.60 0.95
CA PRO A 22 -6.86 6.94 0.55
C PRO A 22 -6.65 5.45 0.27
N ARG A 23 -5.59 5.11 -0.47
CA ARG A 23 -5.23 3.72 -0.77
C ARG A 23 -4.86 2.94 0.50
N LYS A 24 -4.05 3.53 1.39
CA LYS A 24 -3.67 2.90 2.66
C LYS A 24 -4.86 2.67 3.60
N ILE A 25 -5.86 3.55 3.59
CA ILE A 25 -7.12 3.36 4.32
C ILE A 25 -7.88 2.16 3.74
N GLN A 26 -7.99 2.06 2.41
CA GLN A 26 -8.66 0.92 1.78
C GLN A 26 -7.92 -0.40 2.01
N GLU A 27 -6.59 -0.41 1.94
CA GLU A 27 -5.76 -1.57 2.30
C GLU A 27 -5.99 -1.98 3.76
N TYR A 28 -5.99 -1.01 4.69
CA TYR A 28 -6.26 -1.29 6.10
C TYR A 28 -7.67 -1.86 6.32
N LYS A 29 -8.67 -1.26 5.67
CA LYS A 29 -10.06 -1.73 5.72
C LYS A 29 -10.18 -3.15 5.17
N THR A 30 -9.56 -3.44 4.02
CA THR A 30 -9.53 -4.77 3.41
C THR A 30 -8.86 -5.81 4.32
N GLN A 31 -7.80 -5.45 5.04
CA GLN A 31 -7.17 -6.38 5.99
C GLN A 31 -8.10 -6.74 7.16
N LYS A 32 -8.89 -5.79 7.65
CA LYS A 32 -9.75 -5.92 8.84
C LYS A 32 -11.14 -6.49 8.55
N GLU A 33 -11.76 -6.02 7.47
CA GLU A 33 -13.15 -6.28 7.13
C GLU A 33 -13.29 -7.10 5.83
N GLY A 34 -12.22 -7.28 5.08
CA GLY A 34 -12.26 -8.02 3.81
C GLY A 34 -12.56 -9.49 4.01
N GLU A 35 -13.38 -10.01 3.11
CA GLU A 35 -13.74 -11.42 3.03
C GLU A 35 -12.67 -12.18 2.25
N ILE A 36 -12.49 -13.46 2.58
CA ILE A 36 -11.57 -14.33 1.84
C ILE A 36 -12.28 -14.79 0.57
N VAL A 37 -11.74 -14.39 -0.58
CA VAL A 37 -12.21 -14.79 -1.91
C VAL A 37 -11.20 -15.71 -2.57
N GLU A 38 -11.71 -16.62 -3.39
CA GLU A 38 -10.89 -17.47 -4.25
C GLU A 38 -10.74 -16.84 -5.63
N THR A 39 -9.51 -16.73 -6.09
CA THR A 39 -9.17 -16.19 -7.40
C THR A 39 -8.27 -17.16 -8.15
N VAL A 40 -8.22 -17.05 -9.48
CA VAL A 40 -7.46 -18.00 -10.31
C VAL A 40 -6.29 -17.30 -10.98
N VAL A 41 -5.08 -17.85 -10.82
CA VAL A 41 -3.87 -17.34 -11.48
C VAL A 41 -3.97 -17.52 -12.98
N ILE A 42 -3.85 -16.42 -13.72
CA ILE A 42 -3.79 -16.41 -15.19
C ILE A 42 -2.35 -16.60 -15.66
N ARG A 43 -1.42 -15.87 -15.04
CA ARG A 43 -0.01 -15.80 -15.41
C ARG A 43 0.80 -15.18 -14.27
N VAL A 44 2.05 -15.60 -14.17
CA VAL A 44 3.10 -14.89 -13.43
C VAL A 44 4.13 -14.41 -14.45
N GLU A 45 4.46 -13.13 -14.42
CA GLU A 45 5.52 -12.56 -15.26
C GLU A 45 6.91 -12.83 -14.68
N SER A 46 7.94 -12.62 -15.49
CA SER A 46 9.32 -12.85 -15.08
C SER A 46 9.72 -11.98 -13.88
N CYS A 47 10.54 -12.56 -13.00
CA CYS A 47 11.11 -11.85 -11.87
C CYS A 47 12.05 -10.72 -12.33
N VAL A 48 11.82 -9.50 -11.84
CA VAL A 48 12.69 -8.33 -12.01
C VAL A 48 12.91 -7.70 -10.64
N ASN A 49 14.17 -7.52 -10.22
CA ASN A 49 14.52 -6.92 -8.93
C ASN A 49 13.78 -7.56 -7.72
N HIS A 50 13.76 -8.89 -7.65
CA HIS A 50 13.08 -9.67 -6.61
C HIS A 50 11.55 -9.52 -6.55
N LYS A 51 10.93 -8.86 -7.54
CA LYS A 51 9.49 -8.75 -7.69
C LYS A 51 9.01 -9.38 -8.99
N ALA A 52 7.85 -10.02 -8.96
CA ALA A 52 7.16 -10.53 -10.14
C ALA A 52 5.73 -9.99 -10.18
N LEU A 53 5.19 -9.81 -11.38
CA LEU A 53 3.80 -9.41 -11.56
C LEU A 53 2.92 -10.67 -11.64
N LEU A 54 2.04 -10.83 -10.66
CA LEU A 54 1.04 -11.89 -10.60
C LEU A 54 -0.27 -11.38 -11.19
N ILE A 55 -0.75 -12.02 -12.25
CA ILE A 55 -2.00 -11.68 -12.91
C ILE A 55 -3.02 -12.77 -12.61
N PHE A 56 -4.17 -12.39 -12.06
CA PHE A 56 -5.23 -13.29 -11.63
C PHE A 56 -6.62 -12.84 -12.08
N LYS A 57 -7.59 -13.76 -12.02
CA LYS A 57 -8.98 -13.54 -12.43
C LYS A 57 -9.90 -13.59 -11.20
N TYR A 58 -10.78 -12.60 -11.08
CA TYR A 58 -11.86 -12.55 -10.09
C TYR A 58 -13.10 -11.89 -10.74
N ASN A 59 -14.29 -12.46 -10.53
CA ASN A 59 -15.56 -11.98 -11.12
C ASN A 59 -15.47 -11.60 -12.61
N ASP A 60 -14.88 -12.48 -13.41
CA ASP A 60 -14.63 -12.28 -14.85
C ASP A 60 -13.71 -11.10 -15.25
N GLN A 61 -13.16 -10.40 -14.27
CA GLN A 61 -12.19 -9.33 -14.46
C GLN A 61 -10.76 -9.78 -14.17
N ARG A 62 -9.80 -9.05 -14.74
CA ARG A 62 -8.37 -9.31 -14.56
C ARG A 62 -7.78 -8.28 -13.60
N TYR A 63 -6.97 -8.77 -12.68
CA TYR A 63 -6.26 -7.96 -11.70
C TYR A 63 -4.80 -8.37 -11.69
N ASP A 64 -3.95 -7.45 -11.22
CA ASP A 64 -2.54 -7.66 -11.06
C ASP A 64 -2.07 -7.25 -9.66
N LYS A 65 -1.06 -7.97 -9.16
CA LYS A 65 -0.42 -7.68 -7.87
C LYS A 65 1.06 -8.02 -7.94
N TRP A 66 1.89 -7.18 -7.34
CA TRP A 66 3.32 -7.46 -7.20
C TRP A 66 3.55 -8.46 -6.07
N ILE A 67 4.30 -9.53 -6.38
CA ILE A 67 4.69 -10.57 -5.43
C ILE A 67 6.20 -10.68 -5.35
N ASP A 68 6.70 -11.29 -4.27
CA ASP A 68 8.11 -11.65 -4.17
C ASP A 68 8.40 -12.88 -5.03
N CYS A 69 9.55 -12.89 -5.70
CA CYS A 69 9.93 -13.99 -6.59
C CYS A 69 10.17 -15.33 -5.88
N ASN A 70 10.22 -15.33 -4.55
CA ASN A 70 10.34 -16.55 -3.76
C ASN A 70 9.04 -17.36 -3.72
N ILE A 71 7.94 -16.80 -4.24
CA ILE A 71 6.63 -17.46 -4.28
C ILE A 71 6.41 -18.03 -5.69
N ASP A 72 6.41 -19.36 -5.80
CA ASP A 72 6.21 -20.08 -7.06
C ASP A 72 4.72 -20.35 -7.30
N TYR A 73 4.02 -19.37 -7.87
CA TYR A 73 2.65 -19.55 -8.36
C TYR A 73 2.64 -19.94 -9.84
N LYS A 74 1.73 -20.84 -10.20
CA LYS A 74 1.54 -21.33 -11.56
C LYS A 74 0.16 -20.96 -12.09
N LYS A 75 0.06 -20.92 -13.42
CA LYS A 75 -1.22 -20.71 -14.09
C LYS A 75 -2.21 -21.80 -13.67
N GLY A 76 -3.40 -21.39 -13.27
CA GLY A 76 -4.47 -22.28 -12.79
C GLY A 76 -4.49 -22.45 -11.27
N ASP A 77 -3.49 -21.96 -10.55
CA ASP A 77 -3.50 -22.00 -9.08
C ASP A 77 -4.65 -21.17 -8.51
N ILE A 78 -5.21 -21.64 -7.41
CA ILE A 78 -6.22 -20.92 -6.65
C ILE A 78 -5.52 -20.09 -5.56
N LEU A 79 -5.75 -18.79 -5.57
CA LEU A 79 -5.27 -17.89 -4.53
C LEU A 79 -6.41 -17.54 -3.59
N ARG A 80 -6.12 -17.55 -2.30
CA ARG A 80 -7.02 -17.04 -1.26
C ARG A 80 -6.55 -15.64 -0.88
N LEU A 81 -7.37 -14.65 -1.21
CA LEU A 81 -7.07 -13.23 -1.02
C LEU A 81 -8.18 -12.59 -0.20
N LYS A 82 -7.82 -11.65 0.68
CA LYS A 82 -8.79 -10.76 1.31
C LYS A 82 -9.17 -9.65 0.35
N HIS A 83 -10.47 -9.43 0.22
CA HIS A 83 -11.04 -8.47 -0.70
C HIS A 83 -12.32 -7.84 -0.14
N LEU A 84 -12.63 -6.62 -0.57
CA LEU A 84 -13.91 -5.96 -0.35
C LEU A 84 -14.54 -5.70 -1.72
N GLU A 85 -15.83 -6.03 -1.88
CA GLU A 85 -16.54 -6.02 -3.17
C GLU A 85 -16.44 -4.69 -3.95
N ASP A 86 -16.36 -3.56 -3.23
CA ASP A 86 -16.24 -2.21 -3.80
C ASP A 86 -14.79 -1.70 -3.94
N SER A 87 -13.79 -2.57 -3.81
CA SER A 87 -12.37 -2.21 -3.83
C SER A 87 -11.63 -2.90 -4.97
N ASP A 88 -10.56 -2.29 -5.47
CA ASP A 88 -9.58 -2.94 -6.36
C ASP A 88 -8.43 -3.60 -5.57
N ILE A 89 -8.51 -3.58 -4.24
CA ILE A 89 -7.47 -4.09 -3.35
C ILE A 89 -7.68 -5.57 -3.07
N PHE A 90 -6.61 -6.34 -3.28
CA PHE A 90 -6.51 -7.73 -2.90
C PHE A 90 -5.28 -7.92 -2.01
N LEU A 91 -5.47 -8.48 -0.82
CA LEU A 91 -4.37 -8.75 0.12
C LEU A 91 -4.20 -10.25 0.33
N PHE A 92 -2.97 -10.72 0.48
CA PHE A 92 -2.80 -12.10 0.98
C PHE A 92 -3.23 -12.16 2.45
N GLU A 93 -3.71 -13.31 2.90
CA GLU A 93 -4.16 -13.49 4.29
C GLU A 93 -3.10 -13.10 5.33
N GLN A 94 -1.82 -13.29 4.98
CA GLN A 94 -0.66 -13.03 5.84
C GLN A 94 -0.06 -11.62 5.65
N GLU A 95 -0.55 -10.82 4.69
CA GLU A 95 -0.05 -9.46 4.50
C GLU A 95 -0.46 -8.57 5.68
N ASP A 96 0.53 -7.90 6.28
CA ASP A 96 0.31 -6.92 7.34
C ASP A 96 0.58 -5.49 6.84
N VAL A 97 -0.47 -4.79 6.44
CA VAL A 97 -0.42 -3.38 6.04
C VAL A 97 -0.46 -2.44 7.25
N THR A 98 -0.76 -2.94 8.45
CA THR A 98 -0.88 -2.14 9.69
C THR A 98 0.41 -1.37 9.98
N ARG A 99 1.57 -2.04 9.85
CA ARG A 99 2.88 -1.41 10.11
C ARG A 99 3.14 -0.24 9.18
N GLN A 100 2.83 -0.39 7.89
CA GLN A 100 3.01 0.66 6.90
C GLN A 100 2.05 1.82 7.14
N PHE A 101 0.80 1.53 7.52
CA PHE A 101 -0.19 2.53 7.89
C PHE A 101 0.28 3.37 9.09
N ILE A 102 0.73 2.70 10.17
CA ILE A 102 1.23 3.36 11.38
C ILE A 102 2.48 4.20 11.08
N ALA A 103 3.44 3.64 10.32
CA ALA A 103 4.64 4.37 9.92
C ALA A 103 4.31 5.65 9.14
N SER A 104 3.30 5.59 8.28
CA SER A 104 2.81 6.77 7.54
C SER A 104 2.20 7.81 8.48
N GLY A 105 1.43 7.38 9.48
CA GLY A 105 0.91 8.25 10.53
C GLY A 105 2.03 9.00 11.27
N PHE A 106 3.09 8.30 11.67
CA PHE A 106 4.24 8.93 12.31
C PHE A 106 4.93 9.96 11.39
N LEU A 107 5.13 9.64 10.11
CA LEU A 107 5.76 10.56 9.16
C LEU A 107 4.95 11.85 8.96
N ILE A 108 3.61 11.74 8.93
CA ILE A 108 2.72 12.91 8.87
C ILE A 108 2.88 13.77 10.14
N VAL A 109 2.89 13.14 11.31
CA VAL A 109 3.11 13.85 12.60
C VAL A 109 4.47 14.54 12.63
N PHE A 110 5.53 13.87 12.17
CA PHE A 110 6.85 14.48 12.03
C PHE A 110 6.85 15.67 11.07
N GLY A 111 6.15 15.55 9.93
CA GLY A 111 5.95 16.64 8.99
C GLY A 111 5.28 17.86 9.63
N LEU A 112 4.22 17.64 10.42
CA LEU A 112 3.54 18.70 11.17
C LEU A 112 4.47 19.38 12.18
N ILE A 113 5.27 18.60 12.92
CA ILE A 113 6.27 19.14 13.86
C ILE A 113 7.28 20.04 13.13
N PHE A 114 7.74 19.64 11.94
CA PHE A 114 8.68 20.42 11.13
C PHE A 114 8.06 21.74 10.68
N VAL A 115 6.82 21.72 10.19
CA VAL A 115 6.08 22.93 9.81
C VAL A 115 5.95 23.89 11.01
N VAL A 116 5.47 23.39 12.16
CA VAL A 116 5.29 24.19 13.37
C VAL A 116 6.61 24.78 13.87
N LYS A 117 7.68 23.98 13.92
CA LYS A 117 9.02 24.47 14.30
C LYS A 117 9.55 25.49 13.30
N GLY A 118 9.33 25.28 12.00
CA GLY A 118 9.69 26.23 10.95
C GLY A 118 9.03 27.59 11.15
N PHE A 119 7.73 27.63 11.47
CA PHE A 119 7.04 28.89 11.76
C PHE A 119 7.53 29.57 13.04
N LYS A 120 7.89 28.80 14.08
CA LYS A 120 8.45 29.31 15.34
C LYS A 120 9.92 29.71 15.25
N TYR A 121 10.62 29.33 14.19
CA TYR A 121 12.03 29.65 14.00
C TYR A 121 12.18 31.16 13.74
N LYS A 122 12.67 31.90 14.73
CA LYS A 122 13.16 33.28 14.53
C LYS A 122 14.43 33.21 13.68
N SER A 123 14.44 33.98 12.59
CA SER A 123 15.63 34.15 11.76
C SER A 123 16.71 34.92 12.48
#